data_AF-A0A4U7D458-F1
#
_entry.id   AF-A0A4U7D458-F1
#
_cell.length_a   1.000
_cell.length_b   1.000
_cell.length_c   1.000
_cell.angle_alpha   90.00
_cell.angle_beta   90.00
_cell.angle_gamma   90.00
#
_symmetry.space_group_name_H-M   'P 1'
#
loop_
_entity.id
_entity.type
_entity.pdbx_description
1 polymer ?
#
loop_
_entity_poly.entity_id
_entity_poly.type
_entity_poly.pdbx_seq_one_letter_code
_entity_poly.pdbx_strand_id
1 'polypeptide(L)' 'MRGIKVGSAFGIPIRLNWTFLLVLPLFAYLIGGEVSTIAEVMNEVAGLGIDTAAVATGTTPWILG' A
#
# COMPACT_ATOMS: atom_id res chain seq x y z
N MET A 1 -4.77 0.83 -25.82
CA MET A 1 -4.68 0.84 -24.33
C MET A 1 -6.07 0.50 -23.78
N ARG A 2 -6.33 -0.75 -23.40
CA ARG A 2 -7.68 -1.20 -23.01
C ARG A 2 -7.79 -1.17 -21.48
N GLY A 3 -8.53 -0.20 -20.94
CA GLY A 3 -8.83 -0.13 -19.50
C GLY A 3 -9.99 -1.06 -19.14
N ILE A 4 -9.81 -1.88 -18.10
CA ILE A 4 -10.83 -2.77 -17.53
C ILE A 4 -11.65 -1.96 -16.54
N LYS A 5 -12.99 -2.07 -16.60
CA LYS A 5 -13.86 -1.45 -15.58
C LYS A 5 -13.82 -2.33 -14.32
N VAL A 6 -13.26 -1.81 -13.24
CA VAL A 6 -13.11 -2.55 -11.97
C VAL A 6 -14.26 -2.25 -11.01
N GLY A 7 -14.89 -1.08 -11.16
CA GLY A 7 -16.04 -0.71 -10.33
C GLY A 7 -16.58 0.68 -10.66
N SER A 8 -17.35 1.22 -9.73
CA SER A 8 -17.78 2.62 -9.74
C SER A 8 -17.90 3.14 -8.32
N ALA A 9 -17.37 4.34 -8.07
CA ALA A 9 -17.54 5.05 -6.81
C ALA A 9 -18.22 6.40 -7.09
N PHE A 10 -19.23 6.77 -6.30
CA PHE A 10 -19.97 8.03 -6.45
C PHE A 10 -20.52 8.26 -7.86
N GLY A 11 -20.92 7.19 -8.56
CA GLY A 11 -21.40 7.24 -9.95
C GLY A 11 -20.31 7.36 -11.02
N ILE A 12 -19.04 7.50 -10.64
CA ILE A 12 -17.91 7.61 -11.57
C ILE A 12 -17.35 6.20 -11.86
N PRO A 13 -17.33 5.75 -13.12
CA PRO A 13 -16.78 4.44 -13.48
C PRO A 13 -15.26 4.42 -13.32
N ILE A 14 -14.76 3.50 -12.49
CA ILE A 14 -13.32 3.31 -12.27
C ILE A 14 -12.79 2.36 -13.35
N ARG A 15 -11.88 2.86 -14.17
CA ARG A 15 -11.20 2.10 -15.22
C ARG A 15 -9.73 1.94 -14.86
N LEU A 16 -9.23 0.71 -14.91
CA LEU A 16 -7.86 0.37 -14.58
C LEU A 16 -7.15 -0.19 -15.80
N ASN A 17 -5.95 0.31 -16.07
CA ASN A 17 -5.11 -0.23 -17.13
C ASN A 17 -4.56 -1.59 -16.71
N TRP A 18 -4.33 -2.47 -17.69
CA TRP A 18 -3.80 -3.81 -17.43
C TRP A 18 -2.44 -3.76 -16.71
N THR A 19 -1.55 -2.84 -17.11
CA THR A 19 -0.26 -2.63 -16.44
C THR A 19 -0.41 -2.29 -14.96
N PHE A 20 -1.45 -1.54 -14.61
CA PHE A 20 -1.68 -1.12 -13.23
C PHE A 20 -2.09 -2.29 -12.34
N LEU A 21 -2.78 -3.30 -12.88
CA LEU A 21 -3.10 -4.54 -12.17
C LEU A 21 -1.85 -5.34 -11.77
N LEU A 22 -0.75 -5.23 -12.51
CA LEU A 22 0.53 -5.84 -12.12
C LEU A 22 1.33 -4.96 -11.18
N VAL A 23 1.35 -3.67 -11.45
CA VAL A 23 2.18 -2.71 -10.73
C VAL A 23 1.67 -2.49 -9.30
N LEU A 24 0.35 -2.51 -9.07
CA LEU A 24 -0.22 -2.39 -7.73
C LEU A 24 0.26 -3.49 -6.78
N PRO A 25 0.07 -4.80 -7.09
CA PRO A 25 0.55 -5.89 -6.22
C PRO A 25 2.08 -5.87 -6.03
N LEU A 26 2.84 -5.44 -7.04
CA LEU A 26 4.28 -5.31 -6.91
C LEU A 26 4.65 -4.21 -5.91
N PHE A 27 4.03 -3.04 -5.99
CA PHE A 27 4.27 -1.97 -5.03
C PHE A 27 3.80 -2.35 -3.63
N ALA A 28 2.64 -2.99 -3.53
CA ALA A 28 2.14 -3.54 -2.28
C ALA A 28 3.18 -4.43 -1.60
N TYR A 29 3.75 -5.35 -2.38
CA TYR A 29 4.80 -6.25 -1.89
C TYR A 29 6.06 -5.52 -1.42
N LEU A 30 6.56 -4.56 -2.21
CA LEU A 30 7.77 -3.81 -1.89
C LEU A 30 7.59 -2.91 -0.66
N ILE A 31 6.45 -2.22 -0.56
CA ILE A 31 6.13 -1.35 0.57
C ILE A 31 5.96 -2.17 1.84
N GLY A 32 5.23 -3.29 1.78
CA GLY A 32 5.04 -4.19 2.92
C GLY A 32 6.36 -4.75 3.46
N GLY A 33 7.35 -4.99 2.60
CA GLY A 33 8.67 -5.46 3.00
C GLY A 33 9.49 -4.42 3.80
N GLU A 34 9.24 -3.14 3.57
CA GLU A 34 10.02 -2.04 4.17
C GLU A 34 9.23 -1.22 5.21
N VAL A 35 7.97 -1.61 5.48
CA VAL A 35 7.05 -0.83 6.32
C VAL A 35 7.59 -0.60 7.74
N SER A 36 8.30 -1.57 8.33
CA SER A 36 8.90 -1.44 9.66
C SER A 36 10.00 -0.39 9.67
N THR A 37 10.88 -0.42 8.66
CA THR A 37 11.96 0.54 8.49
C THR A 37 11.42 1.95 8.32
N ILE A 38 10.34 2.11 7.54
CA ILE A 38 9.68 3.40 7.37
C ILE A 38 9.11 3.90 8.70
N ALA A 39 8.46 3.03 9.47
CA ALA A 39 7.92 3.37 10.79
C ALA A 39 9.02 3.78 11.80
N GLU A 40 10.18 3.12 11.77
CA GLU A 40 11.35 3.50 12.58
C GLU A 40 11.84 4.91 12.25
N VAL A 41 12.03 5.21 10.96
CA VAL A 41 12.45 6.54 10.49
C VAL A 41 11.43 7.61 10.87
N MET A 42 10.13 7.30 10.75
CA MET A 42 9.06 8.23 11.13
C MET A 42 9.07 8.54 12.63
N ASN A 43 9.40 7.55 13.46
CA ASN A 43 9.56 7.76 14.90
C ASN A 43 10.77 8.62 15.22
N GLU A 44 11.90 8.39 14.53
CA GLU A 44 13.12 9.16 14.75
C GLU A 44 12.96 10.63 14.32
N VAL A 45 12.36 10.86 13.14
CA VAL A 45 12.26 12.19 12.54
C VAL A 45 11.10 13.01 13.11
N ALA A 46 9.94 12.36 13.33
CA ALA A 46 8.70 13.04 13.67
C ALA A 46 8.14 12.66 15.05
N GLY A 47 8.79 11.74 15.80
CA GLY A 47 8.38 11.39 17.16
C GLY A 47 7.00 10.73 17.24
N LEU A 48 6.57 10.05 16.17
CA LEU A 48 5.18 9.59 16.03
C LEU A 48 4.78 8.42 16.95
N GLY A 49 5.74 7.79 17.63
CA GLY A 49 5.48 6.72 18.60
C GLY A 49 4.81 5.47 18.00
N ILE A 50 5.05 5.20 16.72
CA ILE A 50 4.53 4.05 15.98
C ILE A 50 5.15 2.77 16.53
N ASP A 51 4.33 1.78 16.86
CA ASP A 51 4.80 0.44 17.22
C ASP A 51 5.25 -0.31 15.95
N THR A 52 6.55 -0.38 15.73
CA THR A 52 7.15 -0.98 14.53
C THR A 52 6.91 -2.49 14.46
N ALA A 53 6.84 -3.16 15.61
CA ALA A 53 6.52 -4.59 15.69
C ALA A 53 5.06 -4.84 15.32
N ALA A 54 4.13 -4.00 15.81
CA ALA A 54 2.72 -4.10 15.43
C ALA A 54 2.53 -3.94 13.91
N VAL A 55 3.23 -2.98 13.30
CA VAL A 55 3.13 -2.70 11.86
C VAL A 55 3.75 -3.81 11.00
N ALA A 56 4.78 -4.50 11.48
CA ALA A 56 5.43 -5.62 10.79
C ALA A 56 4.69 -6.97 10.91
N THR A 57 3.74 -7.09 11.83
CA THR A 57 3.09 -8.37 12.15
C THR A 57 1.81 -8.63 11.37
N GLY A 58 1.54 -9.91 11.10
CA GLY A 58 0.28 -10.37 10.51
C GLY A 58 0.09 -9.86 9.08
N THR A 59 -1.11 -9.38 8.77
CA THR A 59 -1.45 -8.83 7.45
C THR A 59 -1.29 -7.32 7.35
N THR A 60 -0.92 -6.65 8.45
CA THR A 60 -0.78 -5.20 8.53
C THR A 60 0.17 -4.62 7.47
N PRO A 61 1.34 -5.23 7.20
CA PRO A 61 2.25 -4.75 6.15
C PRO A 61 1.59 -4.70 4.76
N TRP A 62 0.79 -5.72 4.44
CA TRP A 62 0.16 -5.91 3.13
C TRP A 62 -1.16 -5.14 2.95
N ILE A 63 -1.67 -4.54 4.02
CA ILE A 63 -2.84 -3.65 3.95
C ILE A 63 -2.36 -2.21 3.75
N LEU A 64 -1.20 -1.87 4.32
CA LEU A 64 -0.55 -0.57 4.15
C LEU A 64 0.14 -0.45 2.78
N GLY A 65 0.60 -1.57 2.24
CA GLY A 65 1.06 -1.74 0.86
C GLY A 65 0.25 -2.81 0.17
#